data_AF-A0A0M8N5Z3-F1
#
_entry.id   AF-A0A0M8N5Z3-F1
#
_cell.length_a   1.000
_cell.length_b   1.000
_cell.length_c   1.000
_cell.angle_alpha   90.00
_cell.angle_beta   90.00
_cell.angle_gamma   90.00
#
_symmetry.space_group_name_H-M   'P 1'
#
loop_
_entity.id
_entity.type
_entity.pdbx_description
1 polymer ?
#
loop_
_entity_poly.entity_id
_entity_poly.type
_entity_poly.pdbx_seq_one_letter_code
_entity_poly.pdbx_strand_id
1 'polypeptide(L)'
;MFKDLHGALPSQSHGRFRDPLEFPKTGLGAQCDINFSAHLALQNTALLRCYALTDPRVKPMILFVKHWAKARGINSGYRGTLSSYGYVLMVLHYLVHIAQPFVCPNLQRLPSSTWPGMPPAEAEAMTTCKGYDVQFWRNEQEILQLAMVNQLNQSMASLGDLLRGFFEYFAQSGAMSTVPKRGFDWGRDVLSLRSHGGLLSKQEKGWTGAKTVYAGDGGPAADAGQPGDPSQASSRAQPGATGENDQQSRTEQSGAKNQHIKEIRLRYLFAIEDPFELDHNVARTVTHNGIVSIRDEFRRAWRIIQASGGGNNHEELLADVKEIQESSDDVSQLLEDIHGCLDASHA
;
A
#
# COMPACT_ATOMS: atom_id res chain seq x y z
N MET A 1 18.93 38.01 63.77
CA MET A 1 19.65 36.94 63.05
C MET A 1 18.73 35.73 63.17
N PHE A 2 17.85 35.38 62.23
CA PHE A 2 18.08 34.99 60.85
C PHE A 2 16.83 35.25 59.98
N LYS A 3 17.06 35.33 58.66
CA LYS A 3 16.17 35.76 57.57
C LYS A 3 15.11 34.73 57.18
N ASP A 4 14.06 35.26 56.55
CA ASP A 4 12.98 34.61 55.80
C ASP A 4 13.44 33.51 54.83
N LEU A 5 12.64 32.44 54.75
CA LEU A 5 12.66 31.47 53.65
C LEU A 5 11.23 31.36 53.08
N HIS A 6 10.94 32.18 52.07
CA HIS A 6 9.81 31.99 51.15
C HIS A 6 10.19 30.92 50.13
N GLY A 7 9.46 29.81 50.10
CA GLY A 7 9.57 28.76 49.10
C GLY A 7 8.22 28.13 48.86
N ALA A 8 7.45 28.68 47.92
CA ALA A 8 6.19 28.12 47.48
C ALA A 8 6.43 26.78 46.75
N LEU A 9 5.70 25.75 47.16
CA LEU A 9 5.60 24.48 46.43
C LEU A 9 4.84 24.72 45.11
N PRO A 10 5.39 24.36 43.94
CA PRO A 10 4.63 24.46 42.70
C PRO A 10 3.53 23.38 42.67
N SER A 11 2.30 23.86 42.52
CA SER A 11 1.10 23.13 42.13
C SER A 11 1.39 22.12 41.03
N GLN A 12 1.25 20.82 41.33
CA GLN A 12 1.23 19.77 40.32
C GLN A 12 -0.10 19.84 39.58
N SER A 13 -0.10 20.48 38.41
CA SER A 13 -1.14 20.28 37.41
C SER A 13 -1.15 18.81 37.02
N HIS A 14 -2.28 18.11 37.23
CA HIS A 14 -2.51 16.76 36.72
C HIS A 14 -2.45 16.78 35.18
N GLY A 15 -1.24 16.69 34.63
CA GLY A 15 -0.97 16.47 33.22
C GLY A 15 -1.42 15.07 32.87
N ARG A 16 -2.47 15.00 32.05
CA ARG A 16 -2.94 13.80 31.37
C ARG A 16 -1.73 13.14 30.69
N PHE A 17 -1.25 12.02 31.22
CA PHE A 17 -0.17 11.22 30.63
C PHE A 17 -0.53 10.89 29.17
N ARG A 18 0.00 11.68 28.26
CA ARG A 18 0.21 11.35 26.87
C ARG A 18 1.71 11.46 26.71
N ASP A 19 2.41 10.41 27.10
CA ASP A 19 3.79 10.20 26.67
C ASP A 19 3.70 9.58 25.27
N PRO A 20 3.99 10.32 24.18
CA PRO A 20 4.41 9.66 22.96
C PRO A 20 5.76 9.02 23.28
N LEU A 21 5.97 7.78 22.86
CA LEU A 21 7.31 7.17 22.82
C LEU A 21 8.23 8.07 21.98
N GLU A 22 8.95 9.00 22.60
CA GLU A 22 10.00 9.77 21.94
C GLU A 22 11.32 9.01 22.07
N PHE A 23 11.82 8.54 20.92
CA PHE A 23 13.14 7.91 20.84
C PHE A 23 14.23 8.98 20.76
N PRO A 24 15.40 8.75 21.40
CA PRO A 24 16.50 9.71 21.38
C PRO A 24 17.04 9.92 19.96
N LYS A 25 17.39 11.17 19.64
CA LYS A 25 17.93 11.61 18.32
C LYS A 25 19.32 11.01 18.00
N THR A 26 19.95 10.33 18.95
CA THR A 26 21.28 9.72 18.81
C THR A 26 21.16 8.24 18.40
N GLY A 27 20.93 8.01 17.11
CA GLY A 27 21.60 6.99 16.29
C GLY A 27 21.45 5.48 16.57
N LEU A 28 20.73 5.01 17.59
CA LEU A 28 20.63 3.56 17.88
C LEU A 28 19.22 3.09 18.30
N GLY A 29 18.18 3.92 18.13
CA GLY A 29 16.80 3.52 18.39
C GLY A 29 16.19 2.80 17.19
N ALA A 30 15.77 1.54 17.35
CA ALA A 30 14.87 0.91 16.39
C ALA A 30 13.46 1.46 16.61
N GLN A 31 12.87 2.07 15.58
CA GLN A 31 11.45 2.46 15.62
C GLN A 31 10.60 1.19 15.67
N CYS A 32 9.71 1.11 16.67
CA CYS A 32 8.82 -0.04 16.87
C CYS A 32 7.37 0.44 16.90
N ASP A 33 6.54 -0.15 16.04
CA ASP A 33 5.09 0.09 16.00
C ASP A 33 4.35 -1.16 16.49
N ILE A 34 3.46 -1.02 17.48
CA ILE A 34 2.66 -2.12 18.03
C ILE A 34 1.19 -1.91 17.66
N ASN A 35 0.58 -2.92 17.03
CA ASN A 35 -0.84 -2.91 16.64
C ASN A 35 -1.54 -4.18 17.14
N PHE A 36 -2.63 -4.01 17.90
CA PHE A 36 -3.38 -5.10 18.54
C PHE A 36 -4.48 -5.71 17.64
N SER A 37 -4.76 -5.14 16.47
CA SER A 37 -5.89 -5.54 15.61
C SER A 37 -5.48 -5.97 14.21
N ALA A 38 -4.19 -6.00 13.90
CA ALA A 38 -3.65 -6.28 12.55
C ALA A 38 -3.60 -7.78 12.20
N HIS A 39 -4.69 -8.50 12.40
CA HIS A 39 -4.77 -9.96 12.21
C HIS A 39 -4.45 -10.38 10.76
N LEU A 40 -4.97 -9.66 9.77
CA LEU A 40 -4.67 -9.90 8.35
C LEU A 40 -3.21 -9.58 8.00
N ALA A 41 -2.59 -8.61 8.66
CA ALA A 41 -1.18 -8.28 8.44
C ALA A 41 -0.25 -9.43 8.86
N LEU A 42 -0.62 -10.21 9.87
CA LEU A 42 0.11 -11.43 10.24
C LEU A 42 0.04 -12.48 9.12
N GLN A 43 -1.13 -12.66 8.52
CA GLN A 43 -1.31 -13.58 7.40
C GLN A 43 -0.50 -13.13 6.18
N ASN A 44 -0.56 -11.84 5.84
CA ASN A 44 0.26 -11.27 4.77
C ASN A 44 1.76 -11.48 5.04
N THR A 45 2.21 -11.25 6.27
CA THR A 45 3.62 -11.48 6.65
C THR A 45 4.02 -12.95 6.48
N ALA A 46 3.16 -13.89 6.88
CA ALA A 46 3.39 -15.32 6.70
C ALA A 46 3.42 -15.72 5.22
N LEU A 47 2.53 -15.15 4.38
CA LEU A 47 2.51 -15.36 2.94
C LEU A 47 3.81 -14.87 2.29
N LEU A 48 4.23 -13.64 2.60
CA LEU A 48 5.49 -13.06 2.09
C LEU A 48 6.70 -13.88 2.52
N ARG A 49 6.69 -14.39 3.75
CA ARG A 49 7.74 -15.27 4.26
C ARG A 49 7.81 -16.55 3.45
N CYS A 50 6.69 -17.20 3.15
CA CYS A 50 6.66 -18.41 2.33
C CYS A 50 7.18 -18.14 0.91
N TYR A 51 6.76 -17.05 0.26
CA TYR A 51 7.31 -16.67 -1.05
C TYR A 51 8.83 -16.50 -1.02
N ALA A 52 9.36 -15.89 0.04
CA ALA A 52 10.80 -15.71 0.21
C ALA A 52 11.59 -17.02 0.38
N LEU A 53 10.91 -18.15 0.62
CA LEU A 53 11.48 -19.49 0.68
C LEU A 53 11.33 -20.27 -0.63
N THR A 54 10.46 -19.82 -1.55
CA THR A 54 10.22 -20.53 -2.82
C THR A 54 11.42 -20.45 -3.78
N ASP A 55 12.19 -19.37 -3.72
CA ASP A 55 13.33 -19.15 -4.60
C ASP A 55 14.35 -18.17 -3.97
N PRO A 56 15.67 -18.46 -4.03
CA PRO A 56 16.69 -17.60 -3.42
C PRO A 56 16.78 -16.19 -4.02
N ARG A 57 16.28 -15.96 -5.24
CA ARG A 57 16.31 -14.66 -5.93
C ARG A 57 15.23 -13.70 -5.44
N VAL A 58 14.18 -14.19 -4.76
CA VAL A 58 13.04 -13.38 -4.29
C VAL A 58 13.48 -12.31 -3.29
N LYS A 59 14.23 -12.69 -2.25
CA LYS A 59 14.67 -11.74 -1.21
C LYS A 59 15.58 -10.65 -1.77
N PRO A 60 16.66 -10.95 -2.52
CA PRO A 60 17.50 -9.92 -3.14
C PRO A 60 16.72 -8.99 -4.05
N MET A 61 15.80 -9.50 -4.87
CA MET A 61 14.99 -8.69 -5.78
C MET A 61 14.09 -7.71 -5.01
N ILE A 62 13.41 -8.18 -3.97
CA ILE A 62 12.58 -7.33 -3.10
C ILE A 62 13.43 -6.24 -2.43
N LEU A 63 14.58 -6.61 -1.88
CA LEU A 63 15.47 -5.66 -1.20
C LEU A 63 16.01 -4.61 -2.16
N PHE A 64 16.41 -5.02 -3.37
CA PHE A 64 16.88 -4.12 -4.41
C PHE A 64 15.80 -3.11 -4.80
N VAL A 65 14.59 -3.58 -5.17
CA VAL A 65 13.49 -2.69 -5.59
C VAL A 65 13.06 -1.77 -4.45
N LYS A 66 13.03 -2.26 -3.20
CA LYS A 66 12.73 -1.41 -2.04
C LYS A 66 13.79 -0.33 -1.84
N HIS A 67 15.08 -0.68 -1.97
CA HIS A 67 16.17 0.27 -1.84
C HIS A 67 16.14 1.32 -2.95
N TRP A 68 16.00 0.89 -4.20
CA TRP A 68 15.77 1.76 -5.36
C TRP A 68 14.60 2.72 -5.10
N ALA A 69 13.42 2.21 -4.75
CA ALA A 69 12.25 3.05 -4.52
C ALA A 69 12.45 4.08 -3.39
N LYS A 70 13.24 3.74 -2.37
CA LYS A 70 13.60 4.65 -1.27
C LYS A 70 14.57 5.74 -1.74
N ALA A 71 15.66 5.37 -2.41
CA ALA A 71 16.64 6.31 -2.97
C ALA A 71 15.97 7.28 -3.97
N ARG A 72 14.96 6.80 -4.68
CA ARG A 72 14.20 7.58 -5.66
C ARG A 72 13.02 8.37 -5.07
N GLY A 73 12.86 8.39 -3.75
CA GLY A 73 11.81 9.17 -3.08
C GLY A 73 10.37 8.70 -3.33
N ILE A 74 10.18 7.52 -3.93
CA ILE A 74 8.86 6.97 -4.31
C ILE A 74 8.35 5.89 -3.34
N ASN A 75 8.96 5.75 -2.16
CA ASN A 75 8.63 4.78 -1.11
C ASN A 75 8.07 5.44 0.17
N SER A 76 7.04 6.28 0.05
CA SER A 76 6.42 6.93 1.21
C SER A 76 4.91 7.10 1.03
N GLY A 77 4.13 6.17 1.58
CA GLY A 77 2.66 6.23 1.58
C GLY A 77 2.12 7.53 2.16
N TYR A 78 2.73 8.03 3.23
CA TYR A 78 2.35 9.30 3.87
C TYR A 78 2.63 10.53 3.00
N ARG A 79 3.61 10.47 2.10
CA ARG A 79 3.92 11.54 1.13
C ARG A 79 3.24 11.32 -0.23
N GLY A 80 2.23 10.45 -0.26
CA GLY A 80 1.40 10.27 -1.46
C GLY A 80 2.01 9.37 -2.54
N THR A 81 3.03 8.56 -2.21
CA THR A 81 3.61 7.52 -3.08
C THR A 81 3.27 6.12 -2.54
N LEU A 82 4.00 5.08 -2.98
CA LEU A 82 3.67 3.70 -2.66
C LEU A 82 4.38 3.22 -1.37
N SER A 83 3.70 2.39 -0.58
CA SER A 83 4.31 1.73 0.59
C SER A 83 5.29 0.64 0.17
N SER A 84 6.20 0.26 1.08
CA SER A 84 7.13 -0.87 0.85
C SER A 84 6.39 -2.17 0.57
N TYR A 85 5.26 -2.40 1.23
CA TYR A 85 4.41 -3.56 0.97
C TYR A 85 3.85 -3.56 -0.46
N GLY A 86 3.46 -2.39 -0.99
CA GLY A 86 3.04 -2.26 -2.39
C GLY A 86 4.13 -2.69 -3.38
N TYR A 87 5.39 -2.26 -3.18
CA TYR A 87 6.51 -2.69 -4.03
C TYR A 87 6.79 -4.19 -3.92
N VAL A 88 6.67 -4.77 -2.72
CA VAL A 88 6.80 -6.22 -2.52
C VAL A 88 5.76 -6.97 -3.36
N LEU A 89 4.50 -6.53 -3.33
CA LEU A 89 3.44 -7.14 -4.14
C LEU A 89 3.68 -6.98 -5.64
N MET A 90 4.23 -5.85 -6.09
CA MET A 90 4.62 -5.67 -7.50
C MET A 90 5.71 -6.67 -7.93
N VAL A 91 6.74 -6.88 -7.09
CA VAL A 91 7.80 -7.86 -7.37
C VAL A 91 7.25 -9.27 -7.39
N LEU A 92 6.43 -9.64 -6.40
CA LEU A 92 5.81 -10.97 -6.36
C LEU A 92 4.88 -11.21 -7.54
N HIS A 93 4.07 -10.23 -7.93
CA HIS A 93 3.26 -10.30 -9.14
C HIS A 93 4.12 -10.63 -10.36
N TYR A 94 5.22 -9.90 -10.54
CA TYR A 94 6.11 -10.13 -11.66
C TYR A 94 6.72 -11.55 -11.64
N LEU A 95 7.25 -11.99 -10.50
CA LEU A 95 7.89 -13.31 -10.37
C LEU A 95 6.93 -14.50 -10.47
N VAL A 96 5.70 -14.35 -9.99
CA VAL A 96 4.68 -15.40 -10.00
C VAL A 96 3.98 -15.48 -11.35
N HIS A 97 3.65 -14.35 -11.96
CA HIS A 97 2.74 -14.32 -13.11
C HIS A 97 3.36 -13.87 -14.42
N ILE A 98 4.46 -13.12 -14.40
CA ILE A 98 4.98 -12.45 -15.61
C ILE A 98 6.28 -13.09 -16.10
N ALA A 99 7.23 -13.33 -15.21
CA ALA A 99 8.53 -13.89 -15.54
C ALA A 99 8.39 -15.29 -16.19
N GLN A 100 9.16 -15.53 -17.25
CA GLN A 100 9.23 -16.82 -17.96
C GLN A 100 10.71 -17.20 -18.18
N PRO A 101 11.11 -18.46 -17.93
CA PRO A 101 10.34 -19.52 -17.28
C PRO A 101 9.90 -19.12 -15.87
N PHE A 102 8.79 -19.69 -15.40
CA PHE A 102 8.16 -19.30 -14.13
C PHE A 102 9.15 -19.39 -12.95
N VAL A 103 9.12 -18.43 -12.03
CA VAL A 103 10.07 -18.35 -10.90
C VAL A 103 9.42 -18.77 -9.60
N CYS A 104 8.21 -18.27 -9.33
CA CYS A 104 7.49 -18.58 -8.08
C CYS A 104 6.12 -19.18 -8.39
N PRO A 105 5.70 -20.25 -7.69
CA PRO A 105 4.33 -20.73 -7.77
C PRO A 105 3.38 -19.74 -7.08
N ASN A 106 2.10 -19.72 -7.47
CA ASN A 106 1.09 -18.99 -6.73
C ASN A 106 0.66 -19.79 -5.49
N LEU A 107 1.07 -19.35 -4.30
CA LEU A 107 0.83 -20.08 -3.05
C LEU A 107 -0.64 -20.09 -2.61
N GLN A 108 -1.48 -19.20 -3.16
CA GLN A 108 -2.91 -19.14 -2.86
C GLN A 108 -3.75 -19.99 -3.84
N ARG A 109 -3.11 -20.66 -4.80
CA ARG A 109 -3.74 -21.54 -5.79
C ARG A 109 -3.59 -23.02 -5.42
N LEU A 110 -3.67 -23.34 -4.13
CA LEU A 110 -3.76 -24.72 -3.70
C LEU A 110 -5.12 -25.30 -4.11
N PRO A 111 -5.19 -26.60 -4.49
CA PRO A 111 -6.47 -27.31 -4.43
C PRO A 111 -7.00 -27.08 -3.02
N SER A 112 -8.25 -26.63 -2.87
CA SER A 112 -8.91 -26.55 -1.58
C SER A 112 -8.73 -27.92 -0.94
N SER A 113 -7.81 -28.03 0.02
CA SER A 113 -7.60 -29.26 0.75
C SER A 113 -8.89 -29.45 1.52
N THR A 114 -9.81 -30.22 0.95
CA THR A 114 -10.97 -30.75 1.64
C THR A 114 -10.35 -31.60 2.74
N TRP A 115 -10.20 -31.04 3.93
CA TRP A 115 -9.78 -31.77 5.12
C TRP A 115 -10.74 -32.96 5.25
N PRO A 116 -10.33 -34.19 4.88
CA PRO A 116 -11.28 -35.28 4.76
C PRO A 116 -11.84 -35.58 6.15
N GLY A 117 -13.14 -35.34 6.34
CA GLY A 117 -13.82 -35.57 7.62
C GLY A 117 -13.91 -34.37 8.57
N MET A 118 -13.50 -33.16 8.18
CA MET A 118 -13.71 -31.95 9.00
C MET A 118 -15.09 -31.32 8.71
N PRO A 119 -15.88 -30.94 9.74
CA PRO A 119 -17.12 -30.19 9.54
C PRO A 119 -16.88 -28.87 8.79
N PRO A 120 -17.79 -28.44 7.89
CA PRO A 120 -17.61 -27.20 7.12
C PRO A 120 -17.33 -25.95 7.97
N ALA A 121 -17.97 -25.85 9.15
CA ALA A 121 -17.80 -24.71 10.05
C ALA A 121 -16.38 -24.63 10.67
N GLU A 122 -15.76 -25.77 10.98
CA GLU A 122 -14.40 -25.81 11.50
C GLU A 122 -13.37 -25.53 10.41
N ALA A 123 -13.63 -26.04 9.20
CA ALA A 123 -12.83 -25.73 8.03
C ALA A 123 -12.85 -24.21 7.75
N GLU A 124 -14.04 -23.59 7.73
CA GLU A 124 -14.21 -22.15 7.53
C GLU A 124 -13.52 -21.32 8.63
N ALA A 125 -13.63 -21.72 9.90
CA ALA A 125 -12.97 -21.02 11.00
C ALA A 125 -11.43 -21.07 10.92
N MET A 126 -10.87 -22.13 10.33
CA MET A 126 -9.42 -22.29 10.18
C MET A 126 -8.87 -21.60 8.92
N THR A 127 -9.75 -21.28 7.97
CA THR A 127 -9.41 -20.73 6.64
C THR A 127 -9.81 -19.29 6.48
N THR A 128 -10.66 -18.76 7.36
CA THR A 128 -11.09 -17.37 7.34
C THR A 128 -10.51 -16.55 8.49
N CYS A 129 -10.20 -15.29 8.23
CA CYS A 129 -9.78 -14.33 9.25
C CYS A 129 -10.53 -13.02 8.98
N LYS A 130 -11.31 -12.54 9.96
CA LYS A 130 -12.13 -11.31 9.82
C LYS A 130 -13.06 -11.34 8.59
N GLY A 131 -13.54 -12.52 8.18
CA GLY A 131 -14.40 -12.69 7.00
C GLY A 131 -13.66 -12.82 5.66
N TYR A 132 -12.32 -12.81 5.66
CA TYR A 132 -11.50 -13.01 4.46
C TYR A 132 -10.89 -14.40 4.42
N ASP A 133 -10.87 -15.02 3.23
CA ASP A 133 -10.16 -16.26 2.97
C ASP A 133 -8.63 -16.02 3.00
N VAL A 134 -7.98 -16.64 3.99
CA VAL A 134 -6.53 -16.57 4.24
C VAL A 134 -5.80 -17.88 3.94
N GLN A 135 -6.38 -18.73 3.09
CA GLN A 135 -5.73 -19.97 2.67
C GLN A 135 -4.57 -19.71 1.71
N PHE A 136 -3.46 -20.39 1.98
CA PHE A 136 -2.31 -20.51 1.09
C PHE A 136 -1.44 -21.69 1.53
N TRP A 137 -0.43 -22.05 0.73
CA TRP A 137 0.56 -23.04 1.12
C TRP A 137 1.51 -22.48 2.16
N ARG A 138 1.32 -22.90 3.43
CA ARG A 138 2.03 -22.33 4.59
C ARG A 138 3.13 -23.22 5.14
N ASN A 139 3.34 -24.40 4.57
CA ASN A 139 4.32 -25.36 5.06
C ASN A 139 5.74 -24.93 4.64
N GLU A 140 6.38 -24.11 5.47
CA GLU A 140 7.71 -23.55 5.20
C GLU A 140 8.75 -24.65 4.93
N GLN A 141 8.72 -25.75 5.69
CA GLN A 141 9.66 -26.87 5.55
C GLN A 141 9.52 -27.56 4.20
N GLU A 142 8.28 -27.84 3.78
CA GLU A 142 8.00 -28.48 2.50
C GLU A 142 8.38 -27.58 1.32
N ILE A 143 8.03 -26.28 1.39
CA ILE A 143 8.43 -25.28 0.39
C ILE A 143 9.96 -25.25 0.27
N LEU A 144 10.66 -25.14 1.40
CA LEU A 144 12.13 -25.13 1.41
C LEU A 144 12.72 -26.40 0.80
N GLN A 145 12.20 -27.57 1.18
CA GLN A 145 12.67 -28.85 0.66
C GLN A 145 12.51 -28.92 -0.85
N LEU A 146 11.32 -28.58 -1.37
CA LEU A 146 11.04 -28.61 -2.81
C LEU A 146 11.84 -27.55 -3.59
N ALA A 147 12.10 -26.39 -3.00
CA ALA A 147 12.98 -25.38 -3.58
C ALA A 147 14.41 -25.91 -3.70
N MET A 148 14.94 -26.55 -2.66
CA MET A 148 16.30 -27.10 -2.63
C MET A 148 16.53 -28.19 -3.67
N VAL A 149 15.52 -29.01 -3.95
CA VAL A 149 15.60 -30.07 -4.97
C VAL A 149 15.18 -29.62 -6.37
N ASN A 150 15.01 -28.30 -6.60
CA ASN A 150 14.57 -27.71 -7.87
C ASN A 150 13.25 -28.30 -8.41
N GLN A 151 12.33 -28.66 -7.51
CA GLN A 151 11.01 -29.18 -7.89
C GLN A 151 9.93 -28.09 -7.87
N LEU A 152 10.19 -26.92 -7.28
CA LEU A 152 9.26 -25.80 -7.33
C LEU A 152 9.30 -25.08 -8.67
N ASN A 153 10.49 -24.79 -9.20
CA ASN A 153 10.68 -24.11 -10.48
C ASN A 153 11.99 -24.55 -11.14
N GLN A 154 12.11 -24.32 -12.46
CA GLN A 154 13.30 -24.65 -13.25
C GLN A 154 13.89 -23.40 -13.95
N SER A 155 13.54 -22.20 -13.48
CA SER A 155 13.96 -20.96 -14.14
C SER A 155 15.44 -20.68 -13.88
N MET A 156 16.23 -20.66 -14.96
CA MET A 156 17.68 -20.36 -14.92
C MET A 156 18.01 -18.87 -15.09
N ALA A 157 17.00 -17.99 -15.12
CA ALA A 157 17.20 -16.55 -15.30
C ALA A 157 18.07 -15.96 -14.18
N SER A 158 19.03 -15.10 -14.52
CA SER A 158 19.82 -14.44 -13.47
C SER A 158 18.98 -13.39 -12.73
N LEU A 159 19.43 -12.97 -11.54
CA LEU A 159 18.78 -11.87 -10.82
C LEU A 159 18.74 -10.58 -11.67
N GLY A 160 19.79 -10.33 -12.46
CA GLY A 160 19.85 -9.20 -13.38
C GLY A 160 18.80 -9.27 -14.48
N ASP A 161 18.58 -10.45 -15.08
CA ASP A 161 17.54 -10.66 -16.10
C ASP A 161 16.14 -10.42 -15.52
N LEU A 162 15.90 -10.89 -14.30
CA LEU A 162 14.63 -10.70 -13.61
C LEU A 162 14.39 -9.21 -13.28
N LEU A 163 15.41 -8.50 -12.81
CA LEU A 163 15.33 -7.05 -12.56
C LEU A 163 15.08 -6.28 -13.85
N ARG A 164 15.80 -6.62 -14.93
CA ARG A 164 15.64 -6.02 -16.26
C ARG A 164 14.20 -6.14 -16.74
N GLY A 165 13.65 -7.36 -16.74
CA GLY A 165 12.27 -7.58 -17.17
C GLY A 165 11.22 -6.99 -16.22
N PHE A 166 11.51 -6.87 -14.92
CA PHE A 166 10.63 -6.19 -13.96
C PHE A 166 10.48 -4.69 -14.28
N PHE A 167 11.60 -4.00 -14.50
CA PHE A 167 11.56 -2.58 -14.86
C PHE A 167 10.91 -2.38 -16.24
N GLU A 168 11.20 -3.24 -17.21
CA GLU A 168 10.55 -3.22 -18.52
C GLU A 168 9.03 -3.36 -18.42
N TYR A 169 8.55 -4.37 -17.69
CA TYR A 169 7.13 -4.69 -17.55
C TYR A 169 6.31 -3.53 -17.00
N PHE A 170 6.86 -2.78 -16.04
CA PHE A 170 6.20 -1.62 -15.43
C PHE A 170 6.47 -0.30 -16.15
N ALA A 171 7.55 -0.19 -16.95
CA ALA A 171 7.88 1.01 -17.72
C ALA A 171 7.15 1.09 -19.07
N GLN A 172 6.96 -0.04 -19.75
CA GLN A 172 6.55 -0.07 -21.16
C GLN A 172 5.24 -0.85 -21.35
N SER A 173 4.13 -0.12 -21.39
CA SER A 173 2.81 -0.66 -21.74
C SER A 173 2.68 -0.73 -23.28
N GLY A 174 2.49 -1.92 -23.88
CA GLY A 174 2.15 -2.05 -25.30
C GLY A 174 2.93 -3.12 -26.08
N ALA A 175 2.77 -3.11 -27.41
CA ALA A 175 3.29 -4.12 -28.35
C ALA A 175 4.81 -4.09 -28.58
N MET A 176 5.53 -3.16 -27.95
CA MET A 176 6.99 -3.01 -28.05
C MET A 176 7.75 -3.59 -26.84
N SER A 177 7.05 -4.24 -25.90
CA SER A 177 7.68 -4.94 -24.77
C SER A 177 8.31 -6.25 -25.24
N THR A 178 9.52 -6.54 -24.81
CA THR A 178 10.18 -7.84 -25.01
C THR A 178 9.77 -8.88 -23.97
N VAL A 179 9.03 -8.46 -22.93
CA VAL A 179 8.41 -9.38 -21.96
C VAL A 179 7.35 -10.22 -22.66
N PRO A 180 7.26 -11.55 -22.41
CA PRO A 180 6.34 -12.46 -23.12
C PRO A 180 4.84 -12.12 -23.00
N LYS A 181 4.49 -11.25 -22.03
CA LYS A 181 3.14 -10.71 -21.85
C LYS A 181 3.15 -9.20 -22.14
N ARG A 182 1.99 -8.65 -22.48
CA ARG A 182 1.81 -7.19 -22.56
C ARG A 182 2.27 -6.54 -21.24
N GLY A 183 2.97 -5.41 -21.33
CA GLY A 183 3.34 -4.63 -20.14
C GLY A 183 2.13 -4.17 -19.35
N PHE A 184 2.36 -3.76 -18.10
CA PHE A 184 1.30 -3.36 -17.17
C PHE A 184 0.59 -2.08 -17.63
N ASP A 185 -0.74 -2.10 -17.72
CA ASP A 185 -1.55 -0.91 -17.99
C ASP A 185 -2.02 -0.28 -16.67
N TRP A 186 -1.29 0.74 -16.21
CA TRP A 186 -1.59 1.50 -14.99
C TRP A 186 -3.02 2.07 -14.95
N GLY A 187 -3.62 2.35 -16.11
CA GLY A 187 -4.95 2.92 -16.22
C GLY A 187 -6.06 1.89 -16.09
N ARG A 188 -5.83 0.66 -16.56
CA ARG A 188 -6.88 -0.37 -16.72
C ARG A 188 -6.70 -1.60 -15.84
N ASP A 189 -5.47 -1.93 -15.48
CA ASP A 189 -5.15 -3.17 -14.77
C ASP A 189 -5.15 -2.97 -13.25
N VAL A 190 -5.44 -4.06 -12.53
CA VAL A 190 -5.31 -4.22 -11.08
C VAL A 190 -4.35 -5.38 -10.85
N LEU A 191 -3.28 -5.15 -10.08
CA LEU A 191 -2.43 -6.26 -9.62
C LEU A 191 -3.22 -7.09 -8.61
N SER A 192 -3.40 -8.38 -8.90
CA SER A 192 -4.08 -9.33 -8.01
C SER A 192 -3.29 -10.62 -7.95
N LEU A 193 -2.43 -10.73 -6.94
CA LEU A 193 -1.51 -11.86 -6.79
C LEU A 193 -2.26 -13.21 -6.73
N ARG A 194 -3.43 -13.25 -6.09
CA ARG A 194 -4.24 -14.46 -5.94
C ARG A 194 -5.01 -14.87 -7.20
N SER A 195 -5.28 -13.93 -8.11
CA SER A 195 -6.06 -14.19 -9.32
C SER A 195 -5.33 -15.10 -10.31
N HIS A 196 -6.10 -15.70 -11.22
CA HIS A 196 -5.52 -16.42 -12.34
C HIS A 196 -4.82 -15.45 -13.30
N GLY A 197 -3.52 -15.62 -13.53
CA GLY A 197 -2.73 -14.77 -14.41
C GLY A 197 -2.27 -13.44 -13.80
N GLY A 198 -2.65 -13.15 -12.56
CA GLY A 198 -2.13 -12.03 -11.76
C GLY A 198 -2.77 -10.66 -12.00
N LEU A 199 -3.69 -10.55 -12.96
CA LEU A 199 -4.30 -9.29 -13.37
C LEU A 199 -5.82 -9.41 -13.38
N LEU A 200 -6.49 -8.38 -12.86
CA LEU A 200 -7.90 -8.10 -13.09
C LEU A 200 -8.03 -6.75 -13.79
N SER A 201 -9.13 -6.51 -14.49
CA SER A 201 -9.42 -5.15 -14.95
C SER A 201 -10.03 -4.31 -13.81
N LYS A 202 -9.76 -3.01 -13.81
CA LYS A 202 -10.42 -2.06 -12.90
C LYS A 202 -11.93 -2.04 -13.12
N GLN A 203 -12.40 -2.33 -14.33
CA GLN A 203 -13.82 -2.42 -14.63
C GLN A 203 -14.47 -3.61 -13.93
N GLU A 204 -13.90 -4.82 -14.06
CA GLU A 204 -14.37 -6.02 -13.34
C GLU A 204 -14.33 -5.83 -11.83
N LYS A 205 -13.30 -5.13 -11.32
CA LYS A 205 -13.17 -4.85 -9.88
C LYS A 205 -14.04 -3.69 -9.38
N GLY A 206 -14.64 -2.89 -10.27
CA GLY A 206 -15.37 -1.68 -9.91
C GLY A 206 -14.49 -0.58 -9.31
N TRP A 207 -13.20 -0.55 -9.66
CA TRP A 207 -12.15 0.37 -9.21
C TRP A 207 -11.83 1.42 -10.29
N THR A 208 -12.87 2.00 -10.91
CA THR A 208 -12.73 2.88 -12.08
C THR A 208 -12.75 4.38 -11.74
N GLY A 209 -13.36 4.78 -10.63
CA GLY A 209 -13.52 6.18 -10.23
C GLY A 209 -13.31 6.38 -8.73
N ALA A 210 -13.06 7.62 -8.32
CA ALA A 210 -12.87 7.93 -6.90
C ALA A 210 -14.15 7.63 -6.10
N LYS A 211 -14.02 6.94 -4.96
CA LYS A 211 -15.13 6.66 -4.04
C LYS A 211 -14.84 7.31 -2.69
N THR A 212 -15.82 7.97 -2.09
CA THR A 212 -15.71 8.52 -0.74
C THR A 212 -16.44 7.61 0.24
N VAL A 213 -15.74 7.09 1.24
CA VAL A 213 -16.31 6.26 2.31
C VAL A 213 -16.14 7.00 3.64
N TYR A 214 -17.21 7.04 4.43
CA TYR A 214 -17.21 7.64 5.76
C TYR A 214 -17.05 6.54 6.81
N ALA A 215 -15.91 6.52 7.50
CA ALA A 215 -15.69 5.58 8.60
C ALA A 215 -16.14 6.23 9.91
N GLY A 216 -17.20 5.67 10.53
CA GLY A 216 -17.58 5.93 11.91
C GLY A 216 -16.85 4.97 12.86
N ASP A 217 -16.44 5.46 14.02
CA ASP A 217 -15.73 4.64 15.03
C ASP A 217 -16.74 3.73 15.76
N GLY A 218 -16.99 2.56 15.16
CA GLY A 218 -17.86 1.51 15.68
C GLY A 218 -18.10 0.43 14.62
N GLY A 219 -17.36 -0.68 14.67
CA GLY A 219 -17.53 -1.78 13.70
C GLY A 219 -18.77 -2.66 13.96
N PRO A 220 -18.93 -3.78 13.24
CA PRO A 220 -18.74 -3.96 11.81
C PRO A 220 -20.01 -3.55 11.03
N ALA A 221 -19.85 -3.19 9.76
CA ALA A 221 -20.93 -2.80 8.87
C ALA A 221 -21.90 -3.99 8.66
N ALA A 222 -23.12 -3.84 9.17
CA ALA A 222 -24.25 -4.62 8.71
C ALA A 222 -24.69 -4.08 7.33
N ASP A 223 -24.84 -5.04 6.44
CA ASP A 223 -25.59 -5.04 5.18
C ASP A 223 -26.52 -3.84 4.93
N ALA A 224 -26.31 -3.18 3.80
CA ALA A 224 -27.30 -2.34 3.16
C ALA A 224 -27.20 -2.52 1.64
N GLY A 225 -27.83 -3.60 1.16
CA GLY A 225 -28.97 -3.53 0.23
C GLY A 225 -28.82 -2.64 -1.01
N GLN A 226 -28.88 -3.30 -2.18
CA GLN A 226 -29.03 -2.75 -3.52
C GLN A 226 -30.03 -1.57 -3.63
N PRO A 227 -29.77 -0.56 -4.47
CA PRO A 227 -30.79 0.42 -4.83
C PRO A 227 -31.74 -0.15 -5.89
N GLY A 228 -32.98 -0.41 -5.48
CA GLY A 228 -34.11 -0.67 -6.36
C GLY A 228 -34.65 0.63 -6.98
N ASP A 229 -35.05 0.49 -8.23
CA ASP A 229 -35.60 1.45 -9.19
C ASP A 229 -36.85 2.22 -8.69
N PRO A 230 -36.98 3.56 -8.87
CA PRO A 230 -38.18 4.30 -8.49
C PRO A 230 -39.12 4.46 -9.69
N SER A 231 -40.28 3.80 -9.65
CA SER A 231 -41.40 4.11 -10.55
C SER A 231 -42.75 3.78 -9.93
N GLN A 232 -43.63 4.79 -9.99
CA GLN A 232 -45.09 4.81 -9.75
C GLN A 232 -45.57 4.80 -8.28
N ALA A 233 -46.66 5.44 -7.88
CA ALA A 233 -47.38 6.67 -8.23
C ALA A 233 -48.57 6.75 -7.23
N SER A 234 -48.82 7.94 -6.69
CA SER A 234 -50.14 8.54 -6.40
C SER A 234 -51.19 7.82 -5.52
N SER A 235 -51.53 8.47 -4.39
CA SER A 235 -52.88 8.86 -3.91
C SER A 235 -52.86 8.99 -2.38
N ARG A 236 -53.57 9.87 -1.66
CA ARG A 236 -54.51 10.97 -1.92
C ARG A 236 -54.72 11.64 -0.53
N ALA A 237 -54.83 12.97 -0.50
CA ALA A 237 -55.07 13.76 0.71
C ALA A 237 -56.50 13.61 1.25
N GLN A 238 -56.70 13.80 2.57
CA GLN A 238 -57.53 14.87 3.16
C GLN A 238 -57.62 14.83 4.72
N PRO A 239 -58.07 15.92 5.38
CA PRO A 239 -57.65 16.35 6.72
C PRO A 239 -58.72 16.17 7.83
N GLY A 240 -58.30 16.32 9.10
CA GLY A 240 -59.20 16.40 10.25
C GLY A 240 -58.49 16.98 11.48
N ALA A 241 -59.19 17.84 12.22
CA ALA A 241 -58.63 18.83 13.14
C ALA A 241 -58.70 18.44 14.65
N THR A 242 -58.04 19.29 15.45
CA THR A 242 -58.26 19.64 16.88
C THR A 242 -57.89 18.64 17.99
N GLY A 243 -57.17 19.17 19.00
CA GLY A 243 -57.09 18.59 20.36
C GLY A 243 -55.79 18.93 21.11
N GLU A 244 -55.83 19.95 21.95
CA GLU A 244 -54.81 20.32 22.94
C GLU A 244 -54.61 19.22 24.01
N ASN A 245 -53.36 19.02 24.47
CA ASN A 245 -53.04 19.03 25.89
C ASN A 245 -51.53 18.99 26.17
N ASP A 246 -51.12 19.91 27.04
CA ASP A 246 -49.83 19.98 27.71
C ASP A 246 -49.54 18.76 28.58
N GLN A 247 -48.31 18.23 28.52
CA GLN A 247 -47.56 17.91 29.73
C GLN A 247 -46.06 17.75 29.47
N GLN A 248 -45.31 18.49 30.29
CA GLN A 248 -43.86 18.56 30.37
C GLN A 248 -43.20 17.17 30.52
N SER A 249 -42.18 16.92 29.70
CA SER A 249 -41.05 16.09 30.12
C SER A 249 -39.74 16.72 29.62
N ARG A 250 -38.87 17.04 30.59
CA ARG A 250 -37.50 17.52 30.38
C ARG A 250 -36.77 16.57 29.44
N THR A 251 -36.41 17.03 28.26
CA THR A 251 -35.37 16.36 27.46
C THR A 251 -34.03 16.95 27.86
N GLU A 252 -33.26 16.14 28.57
CA GLU A 252 -31.85 16.37 28.84
C GLU A 252 -31.12 16.59 27.51
N GLN A 253 -30.38 17.70 27.41
CA GLN A 253 -29.40 17.91 26.35
C GLN A 253 -28.28 16.88 26.55
N SER A 254 -28.47 15.70 25.97
CA SER A 254 -27.42 14.75 25.66
C SER A 254 -26.47 15.43 24.67
N GLY A 255 -25.32 15.87 25.18
CA GLY A 255 -24.25 16.43 24.36
C GLY A 255 -23.88 15.43 23.26
N ALA A 256 -24.17 15.79 22.02
CA ALA A 256 -23.76 15.05 20.85
C ALA A 256 -22.23 14.89 20.91
N LYS A 257 -21.77 13.66 21.21
CA LYS A 257 -20.38 13.28 21.00
C LYS A 257 -20.12 13.51 19.52
N ASN A 258 -19.31 14.52 19.20
CA ASN A 258 -18.75 14.70 17.86
C ASN A 258 -17.99 13.43 17.49
N GLN A 259 -18.68 12.48 16.88
CA GLN A 259 -18.06 11.33 16.23
C GLN A 259 -17.27 11.92 15.08
N HIS A 260 -15.94 11.83 15.19
CA HIS A 260 -15.05 12.35 14.17
C HIS A 260 -15.14 11.44 12.94
N ILE A 261 -16.10 11.71 12.07
CA ILE A 261 -16.28 10.98 10.81
C ILE A 261 -15.01 11.18 9.98
N LYS A 262 -14.24 10.12 9.76
CA LYS A 262 -13.05 10.19 8.92
C LYS A 262 -13.47 9.96 7.48
N GLU A 263 -13.42 11.02 6.66
CA GLU A 263 -13.59 10.91 5.21
C GLU A 263 -12.40 10.16 4.61
N ILE A 264 -12.64 9.01 3.98
CA ILE A 264 -11.63 8.24 3.25
C ILE A 264 -11.95 8.33 1.76
N ARG A 265 -11.08 9.02 1.01
CA ARG A 265 -11.15 9.08 -0.46
C ARG A 265 -10.34 7.94 -1.06
N LEU A 266 -11.02 6.95 -1.61
CA LEU A 266 -10.42 5.87 -2.38
C LEU A 266 -10.12 6.37 -3.78
N ARG A 267 -8.84 6.41 -4.13
CA ARG A 267 -8.35 6.75 -5.48
C ARG A 267 -7.77 5.49 -6.10
N TYR A 268 -8.22 5.14 -7.29
CA TYR A 268 -7.74 3.97 -8.04
C TYR A 268 -6.79 4.38 -9.18
N LEU A 269 -5.97 5.40 -8.94
CA LEU A 269 -4.93 5.86 -9.88
C LEU A 269 -3.91 4.75 -10.13
N PHE A 270 -3.55 4.04 -9.06
CA PHE A 270 -2.83 2.79 -9.08
C PHE A 270 -3.59 1.77 -8.24
N ALA A 271 -3.69 0.53 -8.72
CA ALA A 271 -4.52 -0.50 -8.15
C ALA A 271 -3.70 -1.77 -7.87
N ILE A 272 -3.55 -2.07 -6.59
CA ILE A 272 -2.95 -3.31 -6.09
C ILE A 272 -3.94 -3.89 -5.08
N GLU A 273 -4.56 -5.01 -5.43
CA GLU A 273 -5.41 -5.78 -4.53
C GLU A 273 -4.56 -6.47 -3.45
N ASP A 274 -4.97 -6.33 -2.19
CA ASP A 274 -4.35 -7.12 -1.13
C ASP A 274 -4.66 -8.62 -1.32
N PRO A 275 -3.69 -9.53 -1.10
CA PRO A 275 -3.89 -10.96 -1.28
C PRO A 275 -5.02 -11.58 -0.44
N PHE A 276 -5.36 -10.98 0.70
CA PHE A 276 -6.42 -11.46 1.59
C PHE A 276 -7.58 -10.46 1.69
N GLU A 277 -7.32 -9.17 1.91
CA GLU A 277 -8.34 -8.12 2.02
C GLU A 277 -8.76 -7.62 0.62
N LEU A 278 -9.60 -8.37 -0.10
CA LEU A 278 -9.79 -8.17 -1.55
C LEU A 278 -10.45 -6.84 -1.96
N ASP A 279 -11.10 -6.15 -1.05
CA ASP A 279 -11.66 -4.82 -1.21
C ASP A 279 -10.64 -3.70 -0.92
N HIS A 280 -9.47 -4.07 -0.40
CA HIS A 280 -8.39 -3.17 -0.03
C HIS A 280 -7.44 -2.90 -1.20
N ASN A 281 -7.43 -1.65 -1.68
CA ASN A 281 -6.35 -1.18 -2.54
C ASN A 281 -5.13 -0.78 -1.69
N VAL A 282 -4.05 -1.56 -1.79
CA VAL A 282 -2.76 -1.28 -1.12
C VAL A 282 -2.15 0.03 -1.61
N ALA A 283 -2.44 0.43 -2.86
CA ALA A 283 -1.97 1.68 -3.46
C ALA A 283 -2.91 2.88 -3.24
N ARG A 284 -3.90 2.80 -2.35
CA ARG A 284 -4.87 3.90 -2.10
C ARG A 284 -4.24 5.22 -1.67
N THR A 285 -3.03 5.20 -1.10
CA THR A 285 -2.31 6.41 -0.66
C THR A 285 -1.66 7.15 -1.83
N VAL A 286 -1.55 6.51 -3.00
CA VAL A 286 -0.89 7.09 -4.16
C VAL A 286 -1.72 8.24 -4.73
N THR A 287 -1.10 9.41 -4.77
CA THR A 287 -1.68 10.65 -5.31
C THR A 287 -1.42 10.77 -6.82
N HIS A 288 -1.98 11.79 -7.46
CA HIS A 288 -1.69 12.08 -8.87
C HIS A 288 -0.20 12.32 -9.12
N ASN A 289 0.44 13.17 -8.31
CA ASN A 289 1.88 13.41 -8.43
C ASN A 289 2.67 12.15 -8.12
N GLY A 290 2.27 11.41 -7.09
CA GLY A 290 2.92 10.16 -6.73
C GLY A 290 2.91 9.12 -7.85
N ILE A 291 1.79 8.94 -8.56
CA ILE A 291 1.73 7.99 -9.68
C ILE A 291 2.56 8.45 -10.88
N VAL A 292 2.62 9.75 -11.14
CA VAL A 292 3.49 10.31 -12.19
C VAL A 292 4.95 10.03 -11.84
N SER A 293 5.40 10.38 -10.64
CA SER A 293 6.77 10.12 -10.18
C SER A 293 7.15 8.64 -10.23
N ILE A 294 6.25 7.74 -9.79
CA ILE A 294 6.50 6.29 -9.84
C ILE A 294 6.71 5.83 -11.30
N ARG A 295 5.81 6.23 -12.22
CA ARG A 295 5.89 5.82 -13.63
C ARG A 295 7.14 6.37 -14.31
N ASP A 296 7.49 7.62 -14.02
CA ASP A 296 8.67 8.24 -14.61
C ASP A 296 9.97 7.60 -14.10
N GLU A 297 10.03 7.22 -12.83
CA GLU A 297 11.16 6.47 -12.29
C GLU A 297 11.29 5.06 -12.87
N PHE A 298 10.17 4.35 -13.13
CA PHE A 298 10.21 3.08 -13.86
C PHE A 298 10.75 3.26 -15.29
N ARG A 299 10.29 4.29 -16.02
CA ARG A 299 10.79 4.61 -17.37
C ARG A 299 12.27 5.00 -17.35
N ARG A 300 12.68 5.82 -16.39
CA ARG A 300 14.07 6.25 -16.22
C ARG A 300 14.97 5.06 -15.91
N ALA A 301 14.58 4.20 -14.96
CA ALA A 301 15.30 2.98 -14.63
C ALA A 301 15.45 2.08 -15.87
N TRP A 302 14.38 1.89 -16.64
CA TRP A 302 14.41 1.11 -17.86
C TRP A 302 15.36 1.69 -18.92
N ARG A 303 15.33 3.01 -19.15
CA ARG A 303 16.25 3.70 -20.07
C ARG A 303 17.71 3.48 -19.67
N ILE A 304 18.06 3.60 -18.40
CA ILE A 304 19.43 3.38 -17.90
C ILE A 304 19.85 1.93 -18.13
N ILE A 305 18.98 0.96 -17.80
CA ILE A 305 19.28 -0.46 -17.97
C ILE A 305 19.50 -0.81 -19.45
N GLN A 306 18.73 -0.21 -20.38
CA GLN A 306 18.96 -0.38 -21.81
C GLN A 306 20.28 0.25 -22.29
N ALA A 307 20.62 1.43 -21.76
CA ALA A 307 21.82 2.17 -22.15
C ALA A 307 23.12 1.58 -21.58
N SER A 308 23.05 0.79 -20.51
CA SER A 308 24.21 0.23 -19.78
C SER A 308 25.11 -0.70 -20.61
N GLY A 309 24.70 -1.09 -21.82
CA GLY A 309 25.55 -1.80 -22.79
C GLY A 309 26.27 -0.91 -23.82
N GLY A 310 25.97 0.39 -23.86
CA GLY A 310 26.42 1.34 -24.88
C GLY A 310 27.50 2.33 -24.46
N GLY A 311 28.01 2.26 -23.22
CA GLY A 311 29.17 3.03 -22.75
C GLY A 311 28.91 4.49 -22.35
N ASN A 312 27.66 4.95 -22.32
CA ASN A 312 27.30 6.33 -21.97
C ASN A 312 26.44 6.34 -20.69
N ASN A 313 27.09 6.26 -19.52
CA ASN A 313 26.42 6.19 -18.21
C ASN A 313 26.54 7.53 -17.47
N HIS A 314 25.71 8.51 -17.81
CA HIS A 314 25.62 9.78 -17.06
C HIS A 314 24.63 9.74 -15.89
N GLU A 315 23.78 8.72 -15.79
CA GLU A 315 22.79 8.57 -14.71
C GLU A 315 22.95 7.20 -14.02
N GLU A 316 22.97 7.21 -12.68
CA GLU A 316 23.02 5.98 -11.87
C GLU A 316 21.63 5.53 -11.42
N LEU A 317 21.40 4.21 -11.45
CA LEU A 317 20.11 3.63 -11.09
C LEU A 317 19.71 3.88 -9.62
N LEU A 318 20.70 3.93 -8.72
CA LEU A 318 20.52 4.02 -7.27
C LEU A 318 20.87 5.38 -6.66
N ALA A 319 21.24 6.39 -7.47
CA ALA A 319 21.56 7.71 -6.95
C ALA A 319 20.39 8.26 -6.12
N ASP A 320 20.70 8.83 -4.94
CA ASP A 320 19.69 9.41 -4.06
C ASP A 320 19.18 10.71 -4.69
N VAL A 321 17.86 10.88 -4.75
CA VAL A 321 17.23 12.11 -5.26
C VAL A 321 17.63 13.31 -4.43
N LYS A 322 17.91 13.14 -3.13
CA LYS A 322 18.37 14.24 -2.28
C LYS A 322 19.75 14.73 -2.66
N GLU A 323 20.69 13.82 -2.92
CA GLU A 323 22.05 14.17 -3.36
C GLU A 323 22.02 14.84 -4.75
N ILE A 324 21.11 14.41 -5.63
CA ILE A 324 20.90 15.05 -6.94
C ILE A 324 20.27 16.44 -6.78
N GLN A 325 19.30 16.61 -5.90
CA GLN A 325 18.66 17.91 -5.66
C GLN A 325 19.65 18.88 -5.01
N GLU A 326 20.41 18.45 -4.00
CA GLU A 326 21.45 19.26 -3.34
C GLU A 326 22.53 19.70 -4.35
N SER A 327 23.00 18.80 -5.22
CA SER A 327 23.95 19.18 -6.28
C SER A 327 23.35 20.11 -7.34
N SER A 328 22.07 19.95 -7.69
CA SER A 328 21.38 20.86 -8.61
C SER A 328 21.13 22.23 -7.99
N ASP A 329 20.80 22.29 -6.71
CA ASP A 329 20.59 23.53 -5.96
C ASP A 329 21.93 24.25 -5.77
N ASP A 330 23.01 23.54 -5.47
CA ASP A 330 24.38 24.08 -5.43
C ASP A 330 24.82 24.64 -6.80
N VAL A 331 24.55 23.92 -7.89
CA VAL A 331 24.84 24.40 -9.26
C VAL A 331 23.98 25.62 -9.60
N SER A 332 22.71 25.64 -9.18
CA SER A 332 21.82 26.79 -9.39
C SER A 332 22.30 28.02 -8.61
N GLN A 333 22.74 27.83 -7.36
CA GLN A 333 23.35 28.88 -6.54
C GLN A 333 24.64 29.42 -7.17
N LEU A 334 25.50 28.54 -7.69
CA LEU A 334 26.72 28.94 -8.40
C LEU A 334 26.40 29.68 -9.71
N LEU A 335 25.34 29.30 -10.42
CA LEU A 335 24.88 30.01 -11.61
C LEU A 335 24.29 31.39 -11.25
N GLU A 336 23.55 31.51 -10.15
CA GLU A 336 23.07 32.81 -9.63
C GLU A 336 24.24 33.72 -9.25
N ASP A 337 25.28 33.18 -8.61
CA ASP A 337 26.51 33.91 -8.28
C ASP A 337 27.27 34.38 -9.54
N ILE A 338 27.28 33.57 -10.60
CA ILE A 338 27.89 33.92 -11.90
C ILE A 338 27.07 34.98 -12.64
N HIS A 339 25.74 34.91 -12.56
CA HIS A 339 24.84 35.87 -13.21
C HIS A 339 24.79 37.22 -12.48
N GLY A 340 25.33 37.29 -11.26
CA GLY A 340 25.42 38.49 -10.44
C GLY A 340 24.05 38.88 -9.92
N CYS A 341 23.94 39.01 -8.60
CA CYS A 341 22.76 39.60 -7.96
C CYS A 341 22.47 40.94 -8.66
N LEU A 342 21.37 41.01 -9.42
CA LEU A 342 20.83 42.29 -9.86
C LEU A 342 20.27 42.96 -8.62
N ASP A 343 21.15 43.63 -7.88
CA ASP A 343 20.80 44.52 -6.80
C ASP A 343 19.90 45.62 -7.38
N ALA A 344 18.59 45.39 -7.29
CA ALA A 344 17.58 46.43 -7.31
C ALA A 344 17.69 47.25 -6.02
N SER A 345 18.81 47.96 -5.87
CA SER A 345 18.97 49.01 -4.88
C SER A 345 20.00 50.03 -5.35
N HIS A 346 19.62 50.94 -6.24
CA HIS A 346 20.04 52.33 -6.19
C HIS A 346 19.24 53.22 -7.17
N ALA A 347 18.56 54.21 -6.56
CA ALA A 347 18.15 55.53 -7.08
C ALA A 347 17.23 55.64 -8.31
#